data_AF-A0A368DQF4-F1
#
_entry.id   AF-A0A368DQF4-F1
#
_cell.length_a   1.000
_cell.length_b   1.000
_cell.length_c   1.000
_cell.angle_alpha   90.00
_cell.angle_beta   90.00
_cell.angle_gamma   90.00
#
_symmetry.space_group_name_H-M   'P 1'
#
loop_
_entity.id
_entity.type
_entity.pdbx_description
1 polymer ?
#
loop_
_entity_poly.entity_id
_entity_poly.type
_entity_poly.pdbx_seq_one_letter_code
_entity_poly.pdbx_strand_id
1 'polypeptide(L)'
;MVVNTTTGKGVFGQPNGKFSAYVSSGDQIVLSIKGYPKFKYIIIPDSNCQFLIHETIERLPQELDEVVIRPLKTLNQIKEERAELAMRDTRIVSGISAFESPITALYQAFSKKEKNKRWIAEQEYKDDQIRIVKELLALYVAYDIIELNENDFDSFISFLNVNEYFLKTASEMELVLFVKDKYEHFQMLR
;
A
#
# COMPACT_ATOMS: atom_id res chain seq x y z
N MET A 1 30.31 -10.09 -0.36
CA MET A 1 31.14 -10.42 -1.54
C MET A 1 32.11 -9.28 -1.74
N VAL A 2 33.37 -9.60 -2.03
CA VAL A 2 34.41 -8.61 -2.33
C VAL A 2 34.64 -8.66 -3.83
N VAL A 3 34.60 -7.52 -4.51
CA VAL A 3 34.79 -7.42 -5.95
C VAL A 3 35.87 -6.40 -6.25
N ASN A 4 36.87 -6.79 -7.02
CA ASN A 4 37.80 -5.85 -7.61
C ASN A 4 37.13 -5.25 -8.85
N THR A 5 36.85 -3.95 -8.84
CA THR A 5 36.17 -3.26 -9.94
C THR A 5 37.10 -2.98 -11.12
N THR A 6 38.41 -2.95 -10.89
CA THR A 6 39.42 -2.76 -11.95
C THR A 6 39.55 -4.01 -12.81
N THR A 7 39.54 -5.20 -12.20
CA THR A 7 39.75 -6.48 -12.90
C THR A 7 38.48 -7.32 -13.10
N GLY A 8 37.38 -6.94 -12.45
CA GLY A 8 36.10 -7.66 -12.49
C GLY A 8 36.08 -8.99 -11.72
N LYS A 9 37.16 -9.32 -10.99
CA LYS A 9 37.26 -10.57 -10.22
C LYS A 9 36.56 -10.42 -8.86
N GLY A 10 35.69 -11.37 -8.54
CA GLY A 10 34.98 -11.44 -7.27
C GLY A 10 35.45 -12.61 -6.41
N VAL A 11 35.50 -12.40 -5.10
CA VAL A 11 35.79 -13.42 -4.09
C VAL A 11 34.66 -13.45 -3.05
N PHE A 12 34.23 -14.65 -2.70
CA PHE A 12 33.27 -14.88 -1.63
C PHE A 12 33.97 -15.04 -0.29
N GLY A 13 33.33 -14.55 0.76
CA GLY A 13 33.86 -14.64 2.12
C GLY A 13 33.67 -16.00 2.71
N GLN A 14 34.48 -16.29 3.71
CA GLN A 14 34.27 -17.42 4.60
C GLN A 14 33.07 -17.14 5.54
N PRO A 15 32.45 -18.18 6.14
CA PRO A 15 31.33 -18.03 7.07
C PRO A 15 31.64 -17.17 8.31
N ASN A 16 32.93 -17.02 8.65
CA ASN A 16 33.43 -16.19 9.74
C ASN A 16 33.53 -14.69 9.38
N GLY A 17 33.09 -14.28 8.18
CA GLY A 17 33.16 -12.89 7.71
C GLY A 17 34.54 -12.44 7.22
N LYS A 18 35.51 -13.35 7.08
CA LYS A 18 36.84 -13.03 6.53
C LYS A 18 36.89 -13.20 5.02
N PHE A 19 37.67 -12.36 4.36
CA PHE A 19 37.90 -12.36 2.92
C PHE A 19 39.39 -12.21 2.65
N SER A 20 39.90 -12.91 1.64
CA SER A 20 41.29 -12.78 1.18
C SER A 20 41.31 -12.81 -0.34
N ALA A 21 41.97 -11.85 -0.97
CA ALA A 21 42.10 -11.77 -2.42
C ALA A 21 43.47 -11.24 -2.81
N TYR A 22 44.05 -11.78 -3.88
CA TYR A 22 45.25 -11.22 -4.50
C TYR A 22 44.85 -10.11 -5.46
N VAL A 23 45.38 -8.91 -5.23
CA VAL A 23 45.05 -7.68 -5.95
C VAL A 23 46.31 -6.86 -6.18
N SER A 24 46.28 -5.97 -7.17
CA SER A 24 47.40 -5.09 -7.48
C SER A 24 47.33 -3.79 -6.68
N SER A 25 48.48 -3.16 -6.45
CA SER A 25 48.55 -1.83 -5.85
C SER A 25 47.79 -0.82 -6.74
N GLY A 26 46.91 -0.02 -6.13
CA GLY A 26 46.07 0.95 -6.82
C GLY A 26 44.74 0.40 -7.35
N ASP A 27 44.46 -0.90 -7.20
CA ASP A 27 43.16 -1.45 -7.56
C ASP A 27 42.05 -0.93 -6.65
N GLN A 28 40.83 -0.85 -7.20
CA GLN A 28 39.64 -0.51 -6.43
C GLN A 28 38.88 -1.77 -6.05
N ILE A 29 38.66 -1.93 -4.74
CA ILE A 29 37.86 -3.02 -4.17
C ILE A 29 36.55 -2.49 -3.64
N VAL A 30 35.46 -3.19 -3.96
CA VAL A 30 34.12 -2.91 -3.44
C VAL A 30 33.63 -4.09 -2.62
N LEU A 31 33.30 -3.81 -1.36
CA LEU A 31 32.60 -4.74 -0.49
C LEU A 31 31.10 -4.54 -0.66
N SER A 32 30.39 -5.58 -1.09
CA SER A 32 28.95 -5.56 -1.31
C SER A 32 28.28 -6.71 -0.56
N ILE A 33 27.33 -6.37 0.31
CA ILE A 33 26.49 -7.29 1.06
C ILE A 33 25.03 -6.87 0.81
N LYS A 34 24.15 -7.85 0.56
CA LYS A 34 22.74 -7.56 0.31
C LYS A 34 22.12 -6.87 1.55
N GLY A 35 21.50 -5.71 1.34
CA GLY A 35 20.84 -4.96 2.42
C GLY A 35 21.74 -4.00 3.21
N TYR A 36 23.01 -3.87 2.83
CA TYR A 36 23.99 -3.01 3.48
C TYR A 36 24.63 -2.04 2.48
N PRO A 37 25.18 -0.90 2.95
CA PRO A 37 25.90 0.03 2.08
C PRO A 37 27.13 -0.64 1.46
N LYS A 38 27.49 -0.18 0.25
CA LYS A 38 28.69 -0.64 -0.44
C LYS A 38 29.89 0.17 0.01
N PHE A 39 30.94 -0.50 0.44
CA PHE A 39 32.19 0.16 0.83
C PHE A 39 33.20 0.04 -0.29
N LYS A 40 33.91 1.13 -0.57
CA LYS A 40 34.91 1.22 -1.63
C LYS A 40 36.26 1.52 -1.02
N TYR A 41 37.26 0.72 -1.38
CA TYR A 41 38.63 0.86 -0.91
C TYR A 41 39.57 0.94 -2.11
N ILE A 42 40.61 1.76 -1.99
CA ILE A 42 41.74 1.78 -2.92
C ILE A 42 42.89 1.06 -2.22
N ILE A 43 43.51 0.10 -2.90
CA ILE A 43 44.53 -0.76 -2.30
C ILE A 43 45.87 -0.04 -2.26
N ILE A 44 46.38 0.15 -1.05
CA ILE A 44 47.70 0.71 -0.77
C ILE A 44 48.46 -0.32 0.06
N PRO A 45 49.42 -1.05 -0.53
CA PRO A 45 50.15 -2.09 0.19
C PRO A 45 51.03 -1.49 1.29
N ASP A 46 51.14 -2.19 2.40
CA ASP A 46 52.14 -1.91 3.44
C ASP A 46 53.55 -2.38 3.01
N SER A 47 54.54 -2.19 3.90
CA SER A 47 55.93 -2.63 3.67
C SER A 47 56.09 -4.14 3.46
N ASN A 48 55.07 -4.94 3.81
CA ASN A 48 55.02 -6.39 3.63
C ASN A 48 54.06 -6.81 2.50
N CYS A 49 53.64 -5.88 1.64
CA CYS A 49 52.69 -6.10 0.54
C CYS A 49 51.30 -6.58 1.00
N GLN A 50 50.87 -6.23 2.21
CA GLN A 50 49.56 -6.57 2.76
C GLN A 50 48.66 -5.33 2.87
N PHE A 51 47.36 -5.59 2.87
CA PHE A 51 46.33 -4.58 3.11
C PHE A 51 45.24 -5.19 3.99
N LEU A 52 45.31 -4.93 5.30
CA LEU A 52 44.36 -5.43 6.29
C LEU A 52 43.39 -4.33 6.70
N ILE A 53 42.09 -4.60 6.54
CA ILE A 53 41.01 -3.70 7.00
C ILE A 53 40.07 -4.50 7.90
N HIS A 54 39.70 -3.89 9.02
CA HIS A 54 38.64 -4.35 9.90
C HIS A 54 37.56 -3.28 9.95
N GLU A 55 36.40 -3.57 9.35
CA GLU A 55 35.29 -2.64 9.26
C GLU A 55 34.00 -3.30 9.74
N THR A 56 33.25 -2.56 10.55
CA THR A 56 31.97 -3.01 11.10
C THR A 56 30.85 -2.40 10.27
N ILE A 57 30.03 -3.26 9.67
CA ILE A 57 29.03 -2.84 8.70
C ILE A 57 27.68 -2.76 9.39
N GLU A 58 27.16 -1.54 9.48
CA GLU A 58 25.82 -1.29 10.01
C GLU A 58 24.80 -1.20 8.86
N ARG A 59 23.57 -1.63 9.16
CA ARG A 59 22.46 -1.55 8.20
C ARG A 59 22.09 -0.09 8.00
N LEU A 60 21.66 0.26 6.78
CA LEU A 60 21.04 1.57 6.55
C LEU A 60 19.89 1.76 7.54
N PRO A 61 19.80 2.92 8.23
CA PRO A 61 18.65 3.21 9.07
C PRO A 61 17.40 3.12 8.20
N GLN A 62 16.41 2.36 8.67
CA GLN A 62 15.11 2.33 8.01
C GLN A 62 14.31 3.50 8.54
N GLU A 63 13.95 4.43 7.66
CA GLU A 63 12.89 5.38 7.95
C GLU A 63 11.59 4.58 7.97
N LEU A 64 11.01 4.44 9.17
CA LEU A 64 9.67 3.91 9.32
C LEU A 64 8.70 5.06 9.09
N ASP A 65 7.70 4.83 8.26
CA ASP A 65 6.61 5.79 8.08
C ASP A 65 5.89 6.00 9.42
N GLU A 66 5.49 7.25 9.68
CA GLU A 66 4.73 7.59 10.87
C GLU A 66 3.37 6.88 10.85
N VAL A 67 3.04 6.18 11.95
CA VAL A 67 1.73 5.58 12.12
C VAL A 67 0.79 6.63 12.73
N VAL A 68 -0.07 7.21 11.89
CA VAL A 68 -1.10 8.14 12.33
C VAL A 68 -2.27 7.35 12.93
N ILE A 69 -2.34 7.31 14.26
CA ILE A 69 -3.49 6.74 14.98
C ILE A 69 -4.63 7.75 14.98
N ARG A 70 -5.76 7.39 14.40
CA ARG A 70 -6.97 8.23 14.38
C ARG A 70 -8.01 7.68 15.35
N PRO A 71 -8.74 8.53 16.07
CA PRO A 71 -9.87 8.08 16.88
C PRO A 71 -10.99 7.54 15.99
N LEU A 72 -11.85 6.71 16.56
CA LEU A 72 -13.08 6.26 15.89
C LEU A 72 -13.97 7.47 15.56
N LYS A 73 -14.56 7.45 14.37
CA LYS A 73 -15.56 8.45 13.99
C LYS A 73 -16.84 8.26 14.81
N THR A 74 -17.54 9.35 15.03
CA THR A 74 -18.88 9.32 15.65
C THR A 74 -19.93 8.83 14.66
N LEU A 75 -21.06 8.32 15.17
CA LEU A 75 -22.18 7.89 14.32
C LEU A 75 -22.68 9.02 13.38
N ASN A 76 -22.72 10.25 13.88
CA ASN A 76 -23.17 11.41 13.09
C ASN A 76 -22.22 11.71 11.92
N GLN A 77 -20.90 11.65 12.16
CA GLN A 77 -19.90 11.85 11.10
C GLN A 77 -20.02 10.77 10.02
N ILE A 78 -20.17 9.49 10.42
CA ILE A 78 -20.35 8.39 9.48
C ILE A 78 -21.67 8.56 8.69
N LYS A 79 -22.73 9.05 9.34
CA LYS A 79 -24.02 9.34 8.68
C LYS A 79 -23.88 10.43 7.61
N GLU A 80 -23.18 11.52 7.92
CA GLU A 80 -22.92 12.60 6.98
C GLU A 80 -22.10 12.09 5.79
N GLU A 81 -21.01 11.35 6.03
CA GLU A 81 -20.19 10.77 4.97
C GLU A 81 -20.98 9.79 4.08
N ARG A 82 -21.87 8.99 4.66
CA ARG A 82 -22.79 8.13 3.90
C ARG A 82 -23.72 8.93 3.01
N ALA A 83 -24.28 10.04 3.51
CA ALA A 83 -25.19 10.88 2.73
C ALA A 83 -24.44 11.61 1.59
N GLU A 84 -23.19 11.99 1.83
CA GLU A 84 -22.33 12.66 0.85
C GLU A 84 -21.61 11.70 -0.11
N LEU A 85 -21.69 10.38 0.14
CA LEU A 85 -21.09 9.37 -0.71
C LEU A 85 -21.57 9.54 -2.15
N ALA A 86 -20.69 10.01 -3.03
CA ALA A 86 -20.98 10.23 -4.43
C ALA A 86 -19.76 9.91 -5.27
N MET A 87 -19.99 9.27 -6.41
CA MET A 87 -18.92 9.03 -7.36
C MET A 87 -18.45 10.38 -7.90
N ARG A 88 -17.14 10.58 -7.91
CA ARG A 88 -16.54 11.80 -8.47
C ARG A 88 -16.98 11.99 -9.92
N ASP A 89 -17.55 13.15 -10.20
CA ASP A 89 -18.06 13.46 -11.53
C ASP A 89 -16.89 13.61 -12.51
N THR A 90 -16.75 12.63 -13.41
CA THR A 90 -15.84 12.76 -14.54
C THR A 90 -16.64 13.41 -15.67
N ARG A 91 -16.12 14.46 -16.30
CA ARG A 91 -16.83 15.15 -17.39
C ARG A 91 -17.19 14.14 -18.48
N ILE A 92 -18.46 13.74 -18.55
CA ILE A 92 -19.02 12.93 -19.63
C ILE A 92 -19.68 13.92 -20.60
N VAL A 93 -19.17 13.98 -21.82
CA VAL A 93 -19.83 14.72 -22.91
C VAL A 93 -21.10 13.95 -23.28
N SER A 94 -22.27 14.52 -22.95
CA SER A 94 -23.59 13.96 -23.27
C SER A 94 -24.27 14.78 -24.38
N GLY A 95 -24.94 14.06 -25.30
CA GLY A 95 -25.87 14.55 -26.34
C GLY A 95 -25.57 15.91 -26.98
N ILE A 96 -25.98 16.98 -26.32
CA ILE A 96 -25.89 18.37 -26.78
C ILE A 96 -24.41 18.82 -26.85
N SER A 97 -23.62 18.52 -25.82
CA SER A 97 -22.19 18.85 -25.75
C SER A 97 -21.36 18.07 -26.79
N ALA A 98 -21.82 16.88 -27.17
CA ALA A 98 -21.18 16.06 -28.19
C ALA A 98 -21.34 16.67 -29.60
N PHE A 99 -22.49 17.27 -29.85
CA PHE A 99 -22.79 17.95 -31.11
C PHE A 99 -22.03 19.28 -31.22
N GLU A 100 -21.94 20.04 -30.14
CA GLU A 100 -21.16 21.29 -30.07
C GLU A 100 -19.65 21.07 -30.16
N SER A 101 -19.16 19.88 -29.78
CA SER A 101 -17.73 19.57 -29.76
C SER A 101 -17.45 18.09 -30.07
N PRO A 102 -17.61 17.66 -31.34
CA PRO A 102 -17.48 16.26 -31.75
C PRO A 102 -16.07 15.69 -31.54
N ILE A 103 -15.03 16.52 -31.66
CA ILE A 103 -13.63 16.12 -31.39
C ILE A 103 -13.47 15.77 -29.91
N THR A 104 -14.03 16.58 -29.01
CA THR A 104 -13.99 16.34 -27.57
C THR A 104 -14.77 15.07 -27.21
N ALA A 105 -15.92 14.83 -27.85
CA ALA A 105 -16.68 13.60 -27.66
C ALA A 105 -15.87 12.35 -28.05
N LEU A 106 -15.21 12.37 -29.20
CA LEU A 106 -14.34 11.28 -29.66
C LEU A 106 -13.14 11.08 -28.71
N TYR A 107 -12.50 12.18 -28.27
CA TYR A 107 -11.40 12.09 -27.31
C TYR A 107 -11.85 11.43 -26.02
N GLN A 108 -13.00 11.82 -25.46
CA GLN A 108 -13.52 11.21 -24.25
C GLN A 108 -13.99 9.76 -24.42
N ALA A 109 -14.47 9.37 -25.60
CA ALA A 109 -14.88 7.99 -25.87
C ALA A 109 -13.69 7.05 -26.03
N PHE A 110 -12.63 7.48 -26.72
CA PHE A 110 -11.54 6.60 -27.17
C PHE A 110 -10.20 6.81 -26.46
N SER A 111 -9.96 7.96 -25.84
CA SER A 111 -8.69 8.25 -25.16
C SER A 111 -8.46 7.27 -24.00
N LYS A 112 -7.29 6.61 -24.01
CA LYS A 112 -6.84 5.76 -22.89
C LYS A 112 -6.79 6.55 -21.59
N LYS A 113 -6.44 7.84 -21.65
CA LYS A 113 -6.35 8.72 -20.48
C LYS A 113 -7.73 8.95 -19.84
N GLU A 114 -8.75 9.25 -20.65
CA GLU A 114 -10.11 9.49 -20.16
C GLU A 114 -10.75 8.19 -19.63
N LYS A 115 -10.50 7.05 -20.30
CA LYS A 115 -10.90 5.73 -19.79
C LYS A 115 -10.28 5.43 -18.42
N ASN A 116 -8.97 5.67 -18.28
CA ASN A 116 -8.27 5.44 -17.02
C ASN A 116 -8.81 6.35 -15.91
N LYS A 117 -9.12 7.61 -16.22
CA LYS A 117 -9.70 8.55 -15.26
C LYS A 117 -11.06 8.08 -14.73
N ARG A 118 -11.92 7.54 -15.59
CA ARG A 118 -13.22 6.96 -15.19
C ARG A 118 -13.04 5.73 -14.32
N TRP A 119 -12.13 4.84 -14.71
CA TRP A 119 -11.82 3.65 -13.94
C TRP A 119 -11.31 3.99 -12.54
N ILE A 120 -10.40 4.97 -12.42
CA ILE A 120 -9.91 5.46 -11.13
C ILE A 120 -11.07 6.00 -10.28
N ALA A 121 -11.92 6.86 -10.84
CA ALA A 121 -13.07 7.39 -10.11
C ALA A 121 -14.03 6.28 -9.63
N GLU A 122 -14.18 5.20 -10.41
CA GLU A 122 -15.01 4.05 -10.04
C GLU A 122 -14.35 3.23 -8.91
N GLN A 123 -13.03 3.06 -8.94
CA GLN A 123 -12.30 2.38 -7.86
C GLN A 123 -12.30 3.20 -6.58
N GLU A 124 -11.99 4.50 -6.65
CA GLU A 124 -12.05 5.43 -5.51
C GLU A 124 -13.42 5.35 -4.84
N TYR A 125 -14.49 5.31 -5.63
CA TYR A 125 -15.85 5.21 -5.12
C TYR A 125 -16.15 3.88 -4.41
N LYS A 126 -15.66 2.76 -4.93
CA LYS A 126 -15.78 1.44 -4.28
C LYS A 126 -14.96 1.39 -2.99
N ASP A 127 -13.76 1.96 -3.00
CA ASP A 127 -12.90 2.04 -1.83
C ASP A 127 -13.55 2.91 -0.73
N ASP A 128 -14.19 4.02 -1.11
CA ASP A 128 -14.95 4.87 -0.19
C ASP A 128 -16.13 4.12 0.44
N GLN A 129 -16.87 3.33 -0.34
CA GLN A 129 -17.95 2.47 0.18
C GLN A 129 -17.43 1.47 1.22
N ILE A 130 -16.35 0.75 0.89
CA ILE A 130 -15.74 -0.25 1.77
C ILE A 130 -15.21 0.44 3.05
N ARG A 131 -14.56 1.60 2.91
CA ARG A 131 -14.05 2.37 4.05
C ARG A 131 -15.16 2.76 5.02
N ILE A 132 -16.26 3.32 4.52
CA ILE A 132 -17.41 3.71 5.34
C ILE A 132 -18.00 2.50 6.08
N VAL A 133 -18.17 1.37 5.40
CA VAL A 133 -18.68 0.14 6.04
C VAL A 133 -17.70 -0.35 7.11
N LYS A 134 -16.40 -0.33 6.84
CA LYS A 134 -15.37 -0.74 7.81
C LYS A 134 -15.37 0.14 9.05
N GLU A 135 -15.50 1.45 8.89
CA GLU A 135 -15.61 2.41 10.00
C GLU A 135 -16.91 2.19 10.81
N LEU A 136 -18.02 1.91 10.13
CA LEU A 136 -19.29 1.56 10.78
C LEU A 136 -19.16 0.29 11.61
N LEU A 137 -18.55 -0.76 11.05
CA LEU A 137 -18.34 -2.04 11.74
C LEU A 137 -17.38 -1.89 12.92
N ALA A 138 -16.30 -1.14 12.78
CA ALA A 138 -15.38 -0.85 13.87
C ALA A 138 -16.09 -0.16 15.04
N LEU A 139 -17.01 0.75 14.73
CA LEU A 139 -17.83 1.41 15.73
C LEU A 139 -18.81 0.44 16.41
N TYR A 140 -19.41 -0.48 15.66
CA TYR A 140 -20.31 -1.50 16.21
C TYR A 140 -19.59 -2.51 17.09
N VAL A 141 -18.35 -2.88 16.76
CA VAL A 141 -17.49 -3.68 17.63
C VAL A 141 -17.16 -2.90 18.91
N ALA A 142 -16.83 -1.61 18.79
CA ALA A 142 -16.51 -0.77 19.95
C ALA A 142 -17.69 -0.55 20.91
N TYR A 143 -18.93 -0.66 20.42
CA TYR A 143 -20.16 -0.58 21.21
C TYR A 143 -20.75 -1.95 21.58
N ASP A 144 -20.00 -3.04 21.43
CA ASP A 144 -20.41 -4.41 21.77
C ASP A 144 -21.70 -4.87 21.05
N ILE A 145 -21.95 -4.37 19.84
CA ILE A 145 -23.11 -4.76 19.02
C ILE A 145 -22.83 -6.08 18.29
N ILE A 146 -21.58 -6.25 17.81
CA ILE A 146 -21.08 -7.46 17.15
C ILE A 146 -19.65 -7.76 17.63
N GLU A 147 -19.26 -9.03 17.61
CA GLU A 147 -17.93 -9.48 18.03
C GLU A 147 -17.10 -9.95 16.83
N LEU A 148 -16.48 -9.02 16.10
CA LEU A 148 -15.71 -9.35 14.91
C LEU A 148 -14.21 -9.10 15.12
N ASN A 149 -13.38 -10.10 14.81
CA ASN A 149 -11.93 -9.96 14.82
C ASN A 149 -11.45 -9.20 13.58
N GLU A 150 -10.38 -8.42 13.69
CA GLU A 150 -9.79 -7.65 12.58
C GLU A 150 -9.55 -8.50 11.31
N ASN A 151 -9.10 -9.75 11.49
CA ASN A 151 -8.83 -10.67 10.38
C ASN A 151 -10.10 -11.09 9.60
N ASP A 152 -11.27 -10.98 10.22
CA ASP A 152 -12.55 -11.40 9.64
C ASP A 152 -13.32 -10.22 9.00
N PHE A 153 -12.84 -8.98 9.16
CA PHE A 153 -13.51 -7.78 8.62
C PHE A 153 -13.73 -7.85 7.12
N ASP A 154 -12.68 -8.12 6.35
CA ASP A 154 -12.76 -8.08 4.88
C ASP A 154 -13.68 -9.21 4.35
N SER A 155 -13.63 -10.39 4.98
CA SER A 155 -14.52 -11.51 4.71
C SER A 155 -15.99 -11.18 5.01
N PHE A 156 -16.24 -10.54 6.16
CA PHE A 156 -17.59 -10.16 6.57
C PHE A 156 -18.14 -9.02 5.70
N ILE A 157 -17.34 -8.02 5.34
CA ILE A 157 -17.75 -6.94 4.41
C ILE A 157 -18.17 -7.54 3.06
N SER A 158 -17.40 -8.49 2.54
CA SER A 158 -17.73 -9.22 1.31
C SER A 158 -19.05 -9.99 1.44
N PHE A 159 -19.29 -10.66 2.57
CA PHE A 159 -20.54 -11.36 2.86
C PHE A 159 -21.74 -10.41 3.01
N LEU A 160 -21.54 -9.28 3.67
CA LEU A 160 -22.55 -8.28 3.96
C LEU A 160 -23.13 -7.70 2.66
N ASN A 161 -22.27 -7.47 1.66
CA ASN A 161 -22.60 -7.03 0.31
C ASN A 161 -23.68 -5.91 0.31
N VAL A 162 -23.42 -4.84 1.06
CA VAL A 162 -24.39 -3.77 1.29
C VAL A 162 -24.70 -3.06 -0.02
N ASN A 163 -25.99 -2.93 -0.32
CA ASN A 163 -26.44 -2.12 -1.43
C ASN A 163 -26.15 -0.62 -1.16
N GLU A 164 -25.55 0.07 -2.12
CA GLU A 164 -25.25 1.51 -2.04
C GLU A 164 -26.45 2.37 -1.59
N TYR A 165 -27.62 2.17 -2.23
CA TYR A 165 -28.82 2.95 -1.90
C TYR A 165 -29.21 2.75 -0.44
N PHE A 166 -29.14 1.51 0.05
CA PHE A 166 -29.40 1.20 1.45
C PHE A 166 -28.36 1.85 2.38
N LEU A 167 -27.07 1.78 2.03
CA LEU A 167 -25.99 2.42 2.80
C LEU A 167 -26.23 3.93 2.98
N LYS A 168 -26.71 4.62 1.94
CA LYS A 168 -26.98 6.06 1.96
C LYS A 168 -28.25 6.42 2.74
N THR A 169 -29.32 5.66 2.55
CA THR A 169 -30.67 6.07 2.97
C THR A 169 -31.14 5.43 4.28
N ALA A 170 -30.57 4.30 4.69
CA ALA A 170 -31.01 3.58 5.87
C ALA A 170 -30.83 4.39 7.15
N SER A 171 -31.80 4.27 8.04
CA SER A 171 -31.67 4.76 9.41
C SER A 171 -30.58 3.99 10.17
N GLU A 172 -30.08 4.57 11.25
CA GLU A 172 -29.10 3.91 12.11
C GLU A 172 -29.64 2.59 12.67
N MET A 173 -30.91 2.58 13.07
CA MET A 173 -31.58 1.38 13.59
C MET A 173 -31.65 0.26 12.55
N GLU A 174 -32.04 0.58 11.32
CA GLU A 174 -32.10 -0.41 10.23
C GLU A 174 -30.73 -0.99 9.93
N LEU A 175 -29.67 -0.18 9.95
CA LEU A 175 -28.30 -0.65 9.72
C LEU A 175 -27.81 -1.56 10.83
N VAL A 176 -28.07 -1.21 12.10
CA VAL A 176 -27.69 -2.06 13.24
C VAL A 176 -28.38 -3.41 13.14
N LEU A 177 -29.69 -3.42 12.91
CA LEU A 177 -30.47 -4.66 12.79
C LEU A 177 -30.00 -5.51 11.60
N PHE A 178 -29.80 -4.89 10.45
CA PHE A 178 -29.32 -5.56 9.24
C PHE A 178 -27.93 -6.19 9.46
N VAL A 179 -26.99 -5.44 10.03
CA VAL A 179 -25.64 -5.95 10.28
C VAL A 179 -25.64 -7.07 11.31
N LYS A 180 -26.45 -6.94 12.37
CA LYS A 180 -26.56 -7.98 13.40
C LYS A 180 -27.11 -9.29 12.84
N ASP A 181 -28.20 -9.23 12.08
CA ASP A 181 -28.79 -10.39 11.40
C ASP A 181 -27.78 -11.09 10.48
N LYS A 182 -27.08 -10.30 9.65
CA LYS A 182 -26.03 -10.82 8.77
C LYS A 182 -24.86 -11.41 9.54
N TYR A 183 -24.47 -10.82 10.66
CA TYR A 183 -23.39 -11.32 11.49
C TYR A 183 -23.75 -12.69 12.10
N GLU A 184 -24.98 -12.86 12.61
CA GLU A 184 -25.46 -14.14 13.12
C GLU A 184 -25.39 -15.22 12.03
N HIS A 185 -25.85 -14.90 10.81
CA HIS A 185 -25.74 -15.81 9.67
C HIS A 185 -24.30 -16.11 9.26
N PHE A 186 -23.41 -15.13 9.30
CA PHE A 186 -21.99 -15.32 8.99
C PHE A 186 -21.32 -16.29 9.97
N GLN A 187 -21.66 -16.20 11.26
CA GLN A 187 -21.16 -17.12 12.28
C GLN A 187 -21.71 -18.54 12.11
N MET A 188 -22.95 -18.71 11.64
CA MET A 188 -23.50 -20.04 11.36
C MET A 188 -22.83 -20.76 10.17
N LEU A 189 -22.24 -20.01 9.25
CA LEU A 189 -21.58 -20.55 8.05
C LEU A 189 -20.09 -20.84 8.26
N ARG A 190 -19.55 -20.51 9.43
CA ARG A 190 -18.15 -20.69 9.82
C ARG A 190 -17.95 -21.97 10.62
#